data_AF-A0A3N0ZC22-F1
#
_entry.id   AF-A0A3N0ZC22-F1
#
_cell.length_a   1.000
_cell.length_b   1.000
_cell.length_c   1.000
_cell.angle_alpha   90.00
_cell.angle_beta   90.00
_cell.angle_gamma   90.00
#
_symmetry.space_group_name_H-M   'P 1'
#
loop_
_entity.id
_entity.type
_entity.pdbx_description
1 polymer ?
#
loop_
_entity_poly.entity_id
_entity_poly.type
_entity_poly.pdbx_seq_one_letter_code
_entity_poly.pdbx_strand_id
1 'polypeptide(L)'
;KEIATVIEEGDLQVRLQELDKLQELAKDTPHAAWRPTGVPEQDVCSDLVSYHKKQEEYMRIQLKKLQKENAGLAQKVQAGRENVTHTEQRIASGVEEWRASLEDLEAFVSTLSPSEHFESL
;
A
#
# COMPACT_ATOMS: atom_id res chain seq x y z
N LYS A 1 -23.98 38.10 52.34
CA LYS A 1 -23.41 38.79 51.16
C LYS A 1 -22.26 37.98 50.58
N GLU A 2 -21.23 37.65 51.36
CA GLU A 2 -20.11 36.77 50.91
C GLU A 2 -20.55 35.49 50.21
N ILE A 3 -21.51 34.75 50.77
CA ILE A 3 -21.96 33.48 50.15
C ILE A 3 -22.55 33.71 48.76
N ALA A 4 -23.34 34.77 48.57
CA ALA A 4 -23.92 35.08 47.26
C ALA A 4 -22.84 35.50 46.26
N THR A 5 -21.83 36.24 46.73
CA THR A 5 -20.66 36.62 45.93
C THR A 5 -19.86 35.40 45.49
N VAL A 6 -19.58 34.45 46.39
CA VAL A 6 -18.88 33.20 46.06
C VAL A 6 -19.68 32.33 45.08
N ILE A 7 -21.01 32.28 45.22
CA ILE A 7 -21.89 31.56 44.29
C ILE A 7 -21.81 32.14 42.88
N GLU A 8 -21.81 33.46 42.77
CA GLU A 8 -21.76 34.18 41.49
C GLU A 8 -20.36 34.13 40.87
N GLU A 9 -19.29 34.35 41.65
CA GLU A 9 -17.90 34.26 41.20
C GLU A 9 -17.52 32.87 40.68
N GLY A 10 -18.00 31.82 41.35
CA GLY A 10 -17.71 30.43 41.00
C GLY A 10 -18.69 29.81 40.00
N ASP A 11 -19.72 30.54 39.57
CA ASP A 11 -20.85 30.03 38.79
C ASP A 11 -21.39 28.69 39.35
N LEU A 12 -21.50 28.62 40.68
CA LEU A 12 -21.67 27.35 41.40
C LEU A 12 -22.99 26.67 41.06
N GLN A 13 -24.01 27.44 40.72
CA GLN A 13 -25.32 26.90 40.39
C GLN A 13 -25.27 26.08 39.09
N VAL A 14 -24.53 26.52 38.07
CA VAL A 14 -24.35 25.78 36.82
C VAL A 14 -23.47 24.55 37.05
N ARG A 15 -22.36 24.70 37.78
CA ARG A 15 -21.43 23.60 38.07
C ARG A 15 -22.07 22.46 38.86
N LEU A 16 -22.88 22.80 39.88
CA LEU A 16 -23.59 21.81 40.68
C LEU A 16 -24.68 21.09 39.85
N GLN A 17 -25.40 21.82 38.99
CA GLN A 17 -26.35 21.19 38.07
C GLN A 17 -25.68 20.26 37.05
N GLU A 18 -24.47 20.58 36.58
CA GLU A 18 -23.67 19.67 35.75
C GLU A 18 -23.23 18.43 36.51
N LEU A 19 -22.78 18.58 37.76
CA LEU A 19 -22.40 17.46 38.63
C LEU A 19 -23.58 16.52 38.89
N ASP A 20 -24.77 17.06 39.18
CA ASP A 20 -25.98 16.26 39.36
C ASP A 20 -26.28 15.42 38.11
N LYS A 21 -26.19 16.01 36.90
CA LYS A 21 -26.36 15.27 35.64
C LYS A 21 -25.34 14.15 35.46
N LEU A 22 -24.07 14.42 35.77
CA LEU A 22 -23.00 13.42 35.67
C LEU A 22 -23.20 12.29 36.68
N GLN A 23 -23.64 12.60 37.90
CA GLN A 23 -23.98 11.61 38.91
C GLN A 23 -25.12 10.70 38.44
N GLU A 24 -26.21 11.27 37.92
CA GLU A 24 -27.33 10.49 37.36
C GLU A 24 -26.88 9.55 36.25
N LEU A 25 -26.05 10.02 35.30
CA LEU A 25 -25.52 9.20 34.21
C LEU A 25 -24.59 8.07 34.71
N ALA A 26 -23.90 8.27 35.83
CA ALA A 26 -22.94 7.31 36.36
C ALA A 26 -23.54 6.30 37.36
N LYS A 27 -24.80 6.47 37.79
CA LYS A 27 -25.45 5.66 38.86
C LYS A 27 -25.32 4.16 38.67
N ASP A 28 -25.44 3.68 37.43
CA ASP A 28 -25.43 2.25 37.11
C ASP A 28 -24.03 1.71 36.76
N THR A 29 -22.97 2.48 36.98
CA THR A 29 -21.60 2.06 36.67
C THR A 29 -21.01 1.30 37.86
N PRO A 30 -20.83 -0.04 37.80
CA PRO A 30 -20.45 -0.84 38.97
C PRO A 30 -18.96 -0.76 39.32
N HIS A 31 -18.14 -0.18 38.42
CA HIS A 31 -16.69 -0.09 38.60
C HIS A 31 -16.29 1.26 39.16
N ALA A 32 -15.23 1.28 39.98
CA ALA A 32 -14.62 2.52 40.44
C ALA A 32 -14.21 3.37 39.23
N ALA A 33 -14.62 4.63 39.20
CA ALA A 33 -14.24 5.57 38.16
C ALA A 33 -12.72 5.81 38.19
N TRP A 34 -12.15 6.06 37.01
CA TRP A 34 -10.73 6.38 36.86
C TRP A 34 -10.33 7.58 37.74
N ARG A 35 -9.10 7.55 38.25
CA ARG A 35 -8.49 8.62 39.03
C ARG A 35 -7.09 8.87 38.49
N PRO A 36 -6.63 10.14 38.42
CA PRO A 36 -5.25 10.44 38.07
C PRO A 36 -4.30 9.71 39.03
N THR A 37 -3.31 9.04 38.44
CA THR A 37 -2.26 8.32 39.16
C THR A 37 -1.23 9.26 39.77
N GLY A 38 -1.16 10.50 39.28
CA GLY A 38 -0.13 11.47 39.62
C GLY A 38 1.11 11.34 38.73
N VAL A 39 1.08 10.45 37.74
CA VAL A 39 2.12 10.30 36.71
C VAL A 39 1.54 10.78 35.38
N PRO A 40 1.89 12.00 34.92
CA PRO A 40 1.29 12.61 33.74
C PRO A 40 1.34 11.72 32.49
N GLU A 41 2.42 10.97 32.30
CA GLU A 41 2.58 10.07 31.16
C GLU A 41 1.53 8.96 31.16
N GLN A 42 1.25 8.37 32.32
CA GLN A 42 0.23 7.31 32.44
C GLN A 42 -1.18 7.89 32.30
N ASP A 43 -1.42 9.06 32.90
CA ASP A 43 -2.72 9.70 32.89
C ASP A 43 -3.13 10.20 31.49
N VAL A 44 -2.16 10.62 30.68
CA VAL A 44 -2.40 10.99 29.28
C VAL A 44 -2.52 9.75 28.40
N CYS A 45 -1.69 8.72 28.64
CA CYS A 45 -1.75 7.49 27.86
C CYS A 45 -3.12 6.79 27.96
N SER A 46 -3.81 6.82 29.11
CA SER A 46 -5.13 6.19 29.24
C SER A 46 -6.14 6.72 28.22
N ASP A 47 -6.12 8.01 27.94
CA ASP A 47 -7.03 8.64 26.99
C ASP A 47 -6.56 8.45 25.53
N LEU A 48 -5.25 8.58 25.29
CA LEU A 48 -4.69 8.51 23.93
C LEU A 48 -4.67 7.08 23.35
N VAL A 49 -4.64 6.04 24.17
CA VAL A 49 -4.59 4.63 23.70
C VAL A 49 -5.74 4.32 22.75
N SER A 50 -6.96 4.82 23.02
CA SER A 50 -8.11 4.59 22.16
C SER A 50 -7.97 5.23 20.78
N TYR A 51 -7.34 6.42 20.71
CA TYR A 51 -7.06 7.09 19.44
C TYR A 51 -6.00 6.35 18.64
N HIS A 52 -4.89 5.99 19.27
CA HIS A 52 -3.80 5.27 18.60
C HIS A 52 -4.24 3.89 18.09
N LYS A 53 -5.09 3.16 18.83
CA LYS A 53 -5.67 1.89 18.37
C LYS A 53 -6.49 2.07 17.09
N LYS A 54 -7.31 3.13 16.99
CA LYS A 54 -8.07 3.43 15.78
C LYS A 54 -7.15 3.74 14.60
N GLN A 55 -6.09 4.53 14.84
CA GLN A 55 -5.11 4.86 13.83
C GLN A 55 -4.35 3.62 13.33
N GLU A 56 -3.93 2.74 14.23
CA GLU A 56 -3.24 1.50 13.89
C GLU A 56 -4.11 0.59 13.00
N GLU A 57 -5.38 0.40 13.37
CA GLU A 57 -6.28 -0.45 12.58
C GLU A 57 -6.53 0.13 11.20
N TYR A 58 -6.72 1.45 11.09
CA TYR A 58 -6.84 2.11 9.80
C TYR A 58 -5.60 1.87 8.92
N MET A 59 -4.40 2.08 9.46
CA MET A 59 -3.15 1.86 8.74
C MET A 59 -3.00 0.41 8.29
N ARG A 60 -3.40 -0.54 9.13
CA ARG A 60 -3.36 -1.98 8.81
C ARG A 60 -4.27 -2.32 7.64
N ILE A 61 -5.47 -1.73 7.57
CA ILE A 61 -6.39 -1.90 6.45
C ILE A 61 -5.79 -1.34 5.16
N GLN A 62 -5.23 -0.12 5.19
CA GLN A 62 -4.60 0.48 4.01
C GLN A 62 -3.39 -0.33 3.53
N LEU A 63 -2.56 -0.82 4.45
CA LEU A 63 -1.41 -1.65 4.12
C LEU A 63 -1.82 -2.95 3.41
N LYS A 64 -2.85 -3.64 3.92
CA LYS A 64 -3.38 -4.85 3.29
C LYS A 64 -3.90 -4.59 1.87
N LYS A 65 -4.56 -3.45 1.66
CA LYS A 65 -5.03 -3.04 0.32
C LYS A 65 -3.85 -2.86 -0.64
N LEU A 66 -2.83 -2.11 -0.25
CA LEU A 66 -1.64 -1.86 -1.06
C LEU A 66 -0.88 -3.16 -1.35
N GLN A 67 -0.73 -4.05 -0.38
CA GLN A 67 -0.08 -5.34 -0.57
C GLN A 67 -0.81 -6.22 -1.60
N LYS A 68 -2.14 -6.25 -1.55
CA LYS A 68 -2.95 -7.00 -2.52
C LYS A 68 -2.82 -6.43 -3.94
N GLU A 69 -2.88 -5.11 -4.07
CA GLU A 69 -2.71 -4.44 -5.35
C GLU A 69 -1.31 -4.67 -5.93
N ASN A 70 -0.27 -4.51 -5.11
CA ASN A 70 1.11 -4.73 -5.54
C ASN A 70 1.37 -6.19 -5.95
N ALA A 71 0.81 -7.17 -5.24
CA ALA A 71 0.87 -8.57 -5.65
C ALA A 71 0.24 -8.79 -7.04
N GLY A 72 -0.91 -8.17 -7.31
CA GLY A 72 -1.55 -8.21 -8.64
C GLY A 72 -0.72 -7.52 -9.73
N LEU A 73 -0.09 -6.39 -9.42
CA LEU A 73 0.82 -5.69 -10.33
C LEU A 73 2.08 -6.52 -10.62
N ALA A 74 2.68 -7.12 -9.60
CA ALA A 74 3.85 -7.98 -9.74
C ALA A 74 3.56 -9.18 -10.67
N GLN A 75 2.39 -9.82 -10.51
CA GLN A 75 1.95 -10.89 -11.41
C GLN A 75 1.81 -10.41 -12.87
N LYS A 76 1.21 -9.23 -13.09
CA LYS A 76 1.10 -8.65 -14.44
C LYS A 76 2.45 -8.34 -15.05
N VAL A 77 3.37 -7.79 -14.26
CA VAL A 77 4.74 -7.51 -14.71
C VAL A 77 5.45 -8.80 -15.09
N GLN A 78 5.31 -9.85 -14.27
CA GLN A 78 5.92 -11.15 -14.56
C GLN A 78 5.39 -11.76 -15.86
N ALA A 79 4.05 -11.81 -16.02
CA ALA A 79 3.43 -12.28 -17.26
C ALA A 79 3.84 -11.44 -18.48
N GLY A 80 3.97 -10.12 -18.31
CA GLY A 80 4.47 -9.21 -19.34
C GLY A 80 5.91 -9.53 -19.75
N ARG A 81 6.80 -9.77 -18.77
CA ARG A 81 8.20 -10.16 -19.03
C ARG A 81 8.27 -11.48 -19.79
N GLU A 82 7.50 -12.49 -19.38
CA GLU A 82 7.44 -13.78 -20.07
C GLU A 82 6.98 -13.64 -21.53
N ASN A 83 5.98 -12.80 -21.79
CA ASN A 83 5.50 -12.55 -23.15
C ASN A 83 6.55 -11.83 -24.01
N VAL A 84 7.29 -10.88 -23.44
CA VAL A 84 8.41 -10.21 -24.13
C VAL A 84 9.48 -11.24 -24.48
N THR A 85 9.96 -12.03 -23.52
CA THR A 85 10.97 -13.06 -23.75
C THR A 85 10.53 -14.06 -24.82
N HIS A 86 9.27 -14.51 -24.80
CA HIS A 86 8.74 -15.41 -25.82
C HIS A 86 8.72 -14.78 -27.21
N THR A 87 8.35 -13.50 -27.30
CA THR A 87 8.33 -12.76 -28.56
C THR A 87 9.75 -12.57 -29.11
N GLU A 88 10.71 -12.22 -28.25
CA GLU A 88 12.12 -12.10 -28.61
C GLU A 88 12.68 -13.43 -29.15
N GLN A 89 12.37 -14.55 -28.51
CA GLN A 89 12.76 -15.89 -28.99
C GLN A 89 12.19 -16.18 -30.38
N ARG A 90 10.90 -15.88 -30.61
CA ARG A 90 10.27 -16.07 -31.92
C ARG A 90 10.90 -15.22 -33.01
N ILE A 91 11.23 -13.96 -32.70
CA ILE A 91 11.93 -13.08 -33.63
C ILE A 91 13.31 -13.64 -33.95
N ALA A 92 14.07 -14.07 -32.94
CA ALA A 92 15.38 -14.66 -33.13
C ALA A 92 15.33 -15.91 -34.02
N SER A 93 14.40 -16.84 -33.74
CA SER A 93 14.19 -18.03 -34.59
C SER A 93 13.85 -17.66 -36.03
N GLY A 94 12.95 -16.71 -36.25
CA GLY A 94 12.61 -16.25 -37.59
C GLY A 94 13.82 -15.62 -38.31
N VAL A 95 14.65 -14.84 -37.62
CA VAL A 95 15.87 -14.26 -38.19
C VAL A 95 16.86 -15.35 -38.62
N GLU A 96 17.05 -16.38 -37.79
CA GLU A 96 17.93 -17.50 -38.15
C GLU A 96 17.39 -18.32 -39.34
N GLU A 97 16.08 -18.56 -39.40
CA GLU A 97 15.45 -19.23 -40.56
C GLU A 97 15.64 -18.43 -41.86
N TRP A 98 15.46 -17.11 -41.80
CA TRP A 98 15.70 -16.23 -42.94
C TRP A 98 17.18 -16.21 -43.36
N ARG A 99 18.10 -16.22 -42.40
CA ARG A 99 19.55 -16.29 -42.67
C ARG A 99 19.91 -17.59 -43.38
N ALA A 100 19.46 -18.73 -42.85
CA ALA A 100 19.70 -20.04 -43.47
C ALA A 100 19.15 -20.13 -44.90
N SER A 101 17.93 -19.60 -45.12
CA SER A 101 17.33 -19.56 -46.45
C SER A 101 18.13 -18.70 -47.44
N LEU A 102 18.74 -17.61 -46.97
CA LEU A 102 19.59 -16.75 -47.78
C LEU A 102 20.91 -17.44 -48.14
N GLU A 103 21.53 -18.14 -47.18
CA GLU A 103 22.75 -18.92 -47.40
C GLU A 103 22.51 -20.05 -48.41
N ASP A 104 21.38 -20.77 -48.31
CA ASP A 104 20.98 -21.80 -49.27
C ASP A 104 20.79 -21.22 -50.69
N LEU A 105 20.16 -20.04 -50.79
CA LEU A 105 19.98 -19.34 -52.07
C LEU A 105 21.32 -18.90 -52.66
N GLU A 106 22.23 -18.36 -51.85
CA GLU A 106 23.57 -17.94 -52.28
C GLU A 106 24.38 -19.13 -52.79
N ALA A 107 24.32 -20.27 -52.09
CA ALA A 107 24.93 -21.52 -52.52
C ALA A 107 24.33 -22.00 -53.86
N PHE A 108 23.00 -21.94 -54.01
CA PHE A 108 22.32 -22.29 -55.25
C PHE A 108 22.76 -21.39 -56.43
N VAL A 109 22.77 -20.07 -56.25
CA VAL A 109 23.22 -19.10 -57.27
C VAL A 109 24.67 -19.34 -57.66
N SER A 110 25.53 -19.67 -56.70
CA SER A 110 26.94 -20.00 -56.94
C SER A 110 27.11 -21.26 -57.79
N THR A 111 26.20 -22.23 -57.70
CA THR A 111 26.21 -23.41 -58.58
C THR A 111 25.66 -23.15 -59.99
N LEU A 112 24.77 -22.17 -60.14
CA LEU A 112 24.21 -21.75 -61.42
C LEU A 112 25.08 -20.75 -62.19
N SER A 113 26.09 -20.19 -61.52
CA SER A 113 27.07 -19.30 -62.12
C SER A 113 28.37 -20.08 -62.34
N PRO A 114 28.54 -20.80 -63.48
CA PRO A 114 29.87 -21.25 -63.84
C PRO A 114 30.74 -20.01 -63.89
N SER A 115 31.87 -20.01 -63.19
CA SER A 115 32.89 -18.99 -63.43
C SER A 115 33.11 -18.93 -64.93
N GLU A 116 32.79 -17.82 -65.57
CA GLU A 116 33.22 -17.55 -66.93
C GLU A 116 34.75 -17.46 -66.88
N HIS A 117 35.40 -18.63 -66.93
CA HIS A 117 36.73 -18.71 -67.49
C HIS A 117 36.58 -18.39 -68.96
N PHE A 118 36.69 -17.09 -69.26
CA PHE A 118 37.23 -16.62 -70.52
C PHE A 118 38.70 -17.06 -70.62
N GLU A 119 38.95 -18.37 -70.67
CA GLU A 119 40.14 -18.95 -71.27
C GLU A 119 39.75 -19.42 -72.66
N SER A 120 39.79 -18.51 -73.62
CA SER A 120 40.64 -18.67 -74.82
C SER A 120 40.37 -17.53 -75.79
N LEU A 121 41.50 -16.97 -76.24
CA LEU A 121 41.72 -16.27 -77.50
C LEU A 121 40.95 -16.88 -78.68
#